data_AF-A0A9X4ABJ0-F1
#
_entry.id   AF-A0A9X4ABJ0-F1
#
_cell.length_a   1.000
_cell.length_b   1.000
_cell.length_c   1.000
_cell.angle_alpha   90.00
_cell.angle_beta   90.00
_cell.angle_gamma   90.00
#
_symmetry.space_group_name_H-M   'P 1'
#
loop_
_entity.id
_entity.type
_entity.pdbx_description
1 polymer ?
#
loop_
_entity_poly.entity_id
_entity_poly.type
_entity_poly.pdbx_seq_one_letter_code
_entity_poly.pdbx_strand_id
1 'polypeptide(L)'
;MNGATNAKSGYTTKAAIDTYTGLGYTLVSDDTNGKEVVFDNDDAVDQAFTVHLSHGTITVTPEKPGKPGEPINPGEGSANYPDGTDKAGLTDTVNRTITYVMSDGSKAPDAVHDSLSYTASKVIDKVTGEVLSTEWSKNQDFKDVVSPDVTGYTPDTKTVSNKDVAHDA
;
A
#
# COMPACT_ATOMS: atom_id res chain seq x y z
N MET A 1 16.44 33.61 18.27
CA MET A 1 17.27 34.50 17.42
C MET A 1 17.28 35.85 18.08
N ASN A 2 18.36 36.63 17.99
CA ASN A 2 18.43 37.96 18.61
C ASN A 2 18.70 39.01 17.51
N GLY A 3 18.11 40.20 17.62
CA GLY A 3 18.34 41.27 16.66
C GLY A 3 17.73 42.59 17.11
N ALA A 4 17.98 43.64 16.31
CA ALA A 4 17.43 44.96 16.57
C ALA A 4 15.97 45.06 16.12
N THR A 5 15.18 45.88 16.80
CA THR A 5 13.80 46.22 16.44
C THR A 5 13.64 46.54 14.96
N ASN A 6 12.60 45.99 14.34
CA ASN A 6 12.25 46.10 12.92
C ASN A 6 13.30 45.54 11.95
N ALA A 7 14.40 44.95 12.44
CA ALA A 7 15.39 44.33 11.58
C ALA A 7 14.88 42.99 11.06
N LYS A 8 15.28 42.68 9.84
CA LYS A 8 15.09 41.37 9.23
C LYS A 8 16.01 40.35 9.87
N SER A 9 15.47 39.20 10.26
CA SER A 9 16.24 38.13 10.88
C SER A 9 17.15 37.37 9.91
N GLY A 10 16.89 37.43 8.61
CA GLY A 10 17.51 36.54 7.62
C GLY A 10 16.97 35.11 7.65
N TYR A 11 16.02 34.81 8.54
CA TYR A 11 15.46 33.47 8.72
C TYR A 11 14.10 33.34 8.04
N THR A 12 13.89 32.18 7.39
CA THR A 12 12.60 31.74 6.87
C THR A 12 12.41 30.26 7.22
N THR A 13 11.16 29.83 7.33
CA THR A 13 10.79 28.42 7.56
C THR A 13 11.03 27.53 6.34
N LYS A 14 11.25 28.12 5.15
CA LYS A 14 11.26 27.42 3.87
C LYS A 14 12.22 26.23 3.82
N ALA A 15 13.49 26.43 4.21
CA ALA A 15 14.49 25.36 4.11
C ALA A 15 14.19 24.17 5.03
N ALA A 16 13.67 24.45 6.24
CA ALA A 16 13.27 23.40 7.17
C ALA A 16 12.04 22.65 6.65
N ILE A 17 11.03 23.37 6.15
CA ILE A 17 9.84 22.77 5.53
C ILE A 17 10.22 21.92 4.30
N ASP A 18 11.10 22.41 3.43
CA ASP A 18 11.60 21.66 2.28
C ASP A 18 12.31 20.35 2.72
N THR A 19 13.07 20.41 3.81
CA THR A 19 13.74 19.22 4.38
C THR A 19 12.73 18.18 4.87
N TYR A 20 11.76 18.57 5.71
CA TYR A 20 10.76 17.63 6.23
C TYR A 20 9.81 17.12 5.16
N THR A 21 9.41 17.96 4.20
CA THR A 21 8.58 17.50 3.06
C THR A 21 9.35 16.52 2.17
N GLY A 22 10.67 16.70 2.02
CA GLY A 22 11.58 15.73 1.42
C GLY A 22 11.65 14.39 2.15
N LEU A 23 11.31 14.35 3.44
CA LEU A 23 11.21 13.14 4.28
C LEU A 23 9.79 12.56 4.36
N GLY A 24 8.83 13.12 3.64
CA GLY A 24 7.47 12.60 3.56
C GLY A 24 6.44 13.29 4.45
N TYR A 25 6.81 14.35 5.19
CA TYR A 25 5.84 15.19 5.89
C TYR A 25 5.03 16.06 4.94
N THR A 26 3.86 16.50 5.39
CA THR A 26 3.00 17.49 4.73
C THR A 26 2.86 18.71 5.63
N LEU A 27 3.01 19.92 5.06
CA LEU A 27 2.78 21.16 5.79
C LEU A 27 1.30 21.31 6.15
N VAL A 28 1.01 21.51 7.44
CA VAL A 28 -0.35 21.78 7.95
C VAL A 28 -0.53 23.27 8.15
N SER A 29 0.40 23.93 8.84
CA SER A 29 0.39 25.38 9.02
C SER A 29 1.79 25.93 9.32
N ASP A 30 1.97 27.22 9.03
CA ASP A 30 3.17 27.99 9.32
C ASP A 30 2.76 29.40 9.72
N ASP A 31 3.00 29.78 10.97
CA ASP A 31 2.65 31.11 11.50
C ASP A 31 3.34 32.25 10.73
N THR A 32 4.51 31.98 10.13
CA THR A 32 5.24 32.97 9.33
C THR A 32 4.70 33.11 7.91
N ASN A 33 3.85 32.16 7.46
CA ASN A 33 3.39 32.04 6.07
C ASN A 33 4.54 32.10 5.05
N GLY A 34 5.69 31.49 5.37
CA GLY A 34 6.90 31.49 4.55
C GLY A 34 7.60 32.85 4.43
N LYS A 35 7.16 33.88 5.19
CA LYS A 35 7.80 35.19 5.17
C LYS A 35 9.03 35.21 6.08
N GLU A 36 9.95 36.11 5.76
CA GLU A 36 11.09 36.41 6.62
C GLU A 36 10.60 37.00 7.95
N VAL A 37 11.11 36.46 9.05
CA VAL A 37 10.79 36.96 10.39
C VAL A 37 11.43 38.32 10.61
N VAL A 38 10.66 39.26 11.16
CA VAL A 38 11.09 40.61 11.50
C VAL A 38 10.96 40.80 13.01
N PHE A 39 12.03 41.26 13.65
CA PHE A 39 12.02 41.54 15.08
C PHE A 39 11.05 42.68 15.38
N ASP A 40 10.17 42.51 16.36
CA ASP A 40 9.25 43.58 16.76
C ASP A 40 9.90 44.56 17.75
N ASN A 41 9.07 45.41 18.35
CA ASN A 41 9.45 46.44 19.30
C ASN A 41 8.89 46.14 20.71
N ASP A 42 8.62 44.87 21.03
CA ASP A 42 8.11 44.48 22.34
C ASP A 42 9.23 43.85 23.18
N ASP A 43 9.92 44.70 23.94
CA ASP A 43 11.01 44.27 24.83
C ASP A 43 10.54 43.35 25.98
N ALA A 44 9.23 43.25 26.23
CA ALA A 44 8.69 42.46 27.33
C ALA A 44 8.40 41.01 26.95
N VAL A 45 8.31 40.68 25.65
CA VAL A 45 7.85 39.37 25.17
C VAL A 45 8.67 38.90 23.97
N ASP A 46 9.24 37.69 24.07
CA ASP A 46 9.89 37.06 22.93
C ASP A 46 8.86 36.60 21.87
N GLN A 47 9.18 36.83 20.60
CA GLN A 47 8.38 36.33 19.48
C GLN A 47 8.50 34.81 19.32
N ALA A 48 7.36 34.13 19.26
CA ALA A 48 7.28 32.70 18.98
C ALA A 48 6.48 32.44 17.69
N PHE A 49 6.98 31.54 16.86
CA PHE A 49 6.32 31.07 15.64
C PHE A 49 6.34 29.55 15.59
N THR A 50 5.23 28.95 15.19
CA THR A 50 5.07 27.50 15.10
C THR A 50 4.84 27.07 13.66
N VAL A 51 5.43 25.94 13.31
CA VAL A 51 5.15 25.21 12.06
C VAL A 51 4.60 23.84 12.45
N HIS A 52 3.40 23.53 11.97
CA HIS A 52 2.79 22.23 12.16
C HIS A 52 2.92 21.40 10.89
N LEU A 53 3.39 20.16 11.06
CA LEU A 53 3.53 19.16 10.00
C LEU A 53 2.73 17.92 10.37
N SER A 54 2.26 17.19 9.36
CA SER A 54 1.68 15.85 9.51
C SER A 54 2.44 14.85 8.66
N HIS A 55 2.26 13.56 8.93
CA HIS A 55 2.81 12.52 8.06
C HIS A 55 2.01 12.45 6.75
N GLY A 56 2.71 12.38 5.63
CA GLY A 56 2.10 12.04 4.35
C GLY A 56 1.93 10.53 4.22
N THR A 57 1.01 10.10 3.35
CA THR A 57 0.81 8.68 3.02
C THR A 57 0.98 8.43 1.53
N ILE A 58 1.30 7.19 1.17
CA ILE A 58 1.31 6.72 -0.21
C ILE A 58 0.54 5.41 -0.33
N THR A 59 -0.19 5.25 -1.43
CA THR A 59 -0.86 4.00 -1.79
C THR A 59 -0.08 3.32 -2.91
N VAL A 60 0.18 2.02 -2.74
CA VAL A 60 0.79 1.15 -3.75
C VAL A 60 -0.19 0.07 -4.18
N THR A 61 -0.19 -0.25 -5.48
CA THR A 61 -1.04 -1.26 -6.12
C THR A 61 -0.21 -2.04 -7.16
N PRO A 62 -0.68 -3.16 -7.74
CA PRO A 62 0.05 -3.85 -8.81
C PRO A 62 0.35 -2.99 -10.04
N GLU A 63 -0.46 -1.97 -10.31
CA GLU A 63 -0.28 -1.00 -11.40
C GLU A 63 0.70 0.11 -11.03
N LYS A 64 0.79 0.44 -9.74
CA LYS A 64 1.73 1.41 -9.18
C LYS A 64 2.45 0.81 -7.96
N PRO A 65 3.34 -0.17 -8.18
CA PRO A 65 4.01 -0.85 -7.10
C PRO A 65 5.06 0.06 -6.46
N GLY A 66 5.35 -0.20 -5.19
CA GLY A 66 6.56 0.26 -4.53
C GLY A 66 7.79 -0.50 -5.00
N LYS A 67 8.92 -0.21 -4.36
CA LYS A 67 10.18 -0.87 -4.62
C LYS A 67 10.83 -1.25 -3.29
N PRO A 68 10.54 -2.44 -2.75
CA PRO A 68 11.02 -2.88 -1.44
C PRO A 68 12.51 -2.59 -1.24
N GLY A 69 12.84 -1.95 -0.12
CA GLY A 69 14.20 -1.55 0.23
C GLY A 69 14.71 -0.24 -0.40
N GLU A 70 14.03 0.34 -1.41
CA GLU A 70 14.36 1.68 -1.91
C GLU A 70 13.66 2.77 -1.09
N PRO A 71 14.24 3.99 -0.99
CA PRO A 71 13.61 5.13 -0.32
C PRO A 71 12.22 5.50 -0.89
N ILE A 72 11.28 5.80 0.00
CA ILE A 72 9.93 6.27 -0.36
C ILE A 72 9.97 7.72 -0.89
N ASN A 73 10.81 8.56 -0.27
CA ASN A 73 10.95 9.99 -0.56
C ASN A 73 12.37 10.32 -1.00
N PRO A 74 12.59 11.48 -1.66
CA PRO A 74 13.91 11.86 -2.16
C PRO A 74 14.88 12.36 -1.08
N GLY A 75 14.41 12.71 0.13
CA GLY A 75 15.24 13.25 1.20
C GLY A 75 16.17 12.21 1.83
N GLU A 76 17.37 12.65 2.22
CA GLU A 76 18.35 11.82 2.93
C GLU A 76 17.77 11.32 4.26
N GLY A 77 17.80 10.00 4.48
CA GLY A 77 17.19 9.39 5.67
C GLY A 77 15.69 9.09 5.53
N SER A 78 15.12 9.20 4.32
CA SER A 78 13.77 8.70 4.04
C SER A 78 13.63 7.22 4.44
N ALA A 79 12.47 6.87 5.00
CA ALA A 79 12.08 5.47 5.14
C ALA A 79 12.04 4.76 3.78
N ASN A 80 12.27 3.46 3.81
CA ASN A 80 12.24 2.60 2.63
C ASN A 80 10.88 1.92 2.47
N TYR A 81 10.54 1.55 1.24
CA TYR A 81 9.35 0.74 0.98
C TYR A 81 9.47 -0.61 1.71
N PRO A 82 8.41 -1.05 2.42
CA PRO A 82 8.34 -2.39 3.03
C PRO A 82 8.35 -3.53 2.01
N ASP A 83 8.64 -4.72 2.50
CA ASP A 83 8.50 -5.95 1.73
C ASP A 83 7.05 -6.18 1.26
N GLY A 84 6.93 -6.80 0.09
CA GLY A 84 5.65 -7.08 -0.55
C GLY A 84 4.88 -5.84 -0.99
N THR A 85 5.55 -4.72 -1.19
CA THR A 85 5.00 -3.53 -1.86
C THR A 85 5.27 -3.53 -3.37
N ASP A 86 6.09 -4.48 -3.84
CA ASP A 86 6.29 -4.73 -5.26
C ASP A 86 5.07 -5.41 -5.89
N LYS A 87 5.07 -5.51 -7.21
CA LYS A 87 3.93 -6.10 -7.94
C LYS A 87 3.64 -7.53 -7.49
N ALA A 88 4.68 -8.33 -7.24
CA ALA A 88 4.51 -9.73 -6.84
C ALA A 88 3.85 -9.84 -5.46
N GLY A 89 4.30 -9.06 -4.46
CA GLY A 89 3.68 -9.06 -3.13
C GLY A 89 2.30 -8.41 -3.05
N LEU A 90 1.83 -7.79 -4.14
CA LEU A 90 0.50 -7.20 -4.27
C LEU A 90 -0.44 -8.03 -5.16
N THR A 91 -0.01 -9.22 -5.58
CA THR A 91 -0.82 -10.14 -6.38
C THR A 91 -0.80 -11.53 -5.78
N ASP A 92 -1.93 -12.24 -5.87
CA ASP A 92 -2.04 -13.62 -5.42
C ASP A 92 -2.85 -14.45 -6.42
N THR A 93 -2.64 -15.75 -6.44
CA THR A 93 -3.35 -16.66 -7.35
C THR A 93 -3.69 -17.97 -6.66
N VAL A 94 -5.00 -18.21 -6.53
CA VAL A 94 -5.52 -19.48 -6.01
C VAL A 94 -5.79 -20.41 -7.19
N ASN A 95 -5.19 -21.60 -7.17
CA ASN A 95 -5.32 -22.59 -8.23
C ASN A 95 -6.26 -23.72 -7.78
N ARG A 96 -7.14 -24.16 -8.68
CA ARG A 96 -8.01 -25.32 -8.46
C ARG A 96 -7.71 -26.39 -9.49
N THR A 97 -7.54 -27.63 -9.01
CA THR A 97 -7.45 -28.81 -9.87
C THR A 97 -8.56 -29.80 -9.50
N ILE A 98 -9.34 -30.23 -10.49
CA ILE A 98 -10.36 -31.26 -10.36
C ILE A 98 -9.86 -32.50 -11.08
N THR A 99 -9.53 -33.55 -10.32
CA THR A 99 -9.09 -34.84 -10.86
C THR A 99 -10.24 -35.84 -10.84
N TYR A 100 -10.38 -36.60 -11.92
CA TYR A 100 -11.32 -37.72 -11.99
C TYR A 100 -10.59 -39.04 -11.77
N VAL A 101 -11.25 -39.97 -11.09
CA VAL A 101 -10.72 -41.32 -10.84
C VAL A 101 -11.82 -42.32 -11.15
N MET A 102 -11.47 -43.36 -11.90
CA MET A 102 -12.40 -44.45 -12.24
C MET A 102 -12.26 -45.59 -11.25
N SER A 103 -13.37 -46.13 -10.76
CA SER A 103 -13.37 -47.21 -9.77
C SER A 103 -12.83 -48.54 -10.30
N ASP A 104 -12.90 -48.76 -11.62
CA ASP A 104 -12.38 -49.93 -12.32
C ASP A 104 -10.89 -49.81 -12.71
N GLY A 105 -10.25 -48.67 -12.40
CA GLY A 105 -8.88 -48.38 -12.79
C GLY A 105 -8.67 -48.07 -14.28
N SER A 106 -9.75 -47.91 -15.06
CA SER A 106 -9.67 -47.45 -16.44
C SER A 106 -9.16 -46.01 -16.52
N LYS A 107 -8.84 -45.57 -17.75
CA LYS A 107 -8.37 -44.20 -17.98
C LYS A 107 -9.47 -43.20 -17.60
N ALA A 108 -9.18 -42.34 -16.62
CA ALA A 108 -10.07 -41.26 -16.23
C ALA A 108 -10.13 -40.13 -17.28
N PRO A 109 -11.20 -39.32 -17.27
CA PRO A 109 -11.24 -38.06 -18.00
C PRO A 109 -10.09 -37.13 -17.60
N ASP A 110 -9.75 -36.19 -18.49
CA ASP A 110 -8.71 -35.20 -18.24
C ASP A 110 -9.11 -34.29 -17.07
N ALA A 111 -8.11 -33.89 -16.26
CA ALA A 111 -8.33 -32.99 -15.15
C ALA A 111 -8.71 -31.58 -15.63
N VAL A 112 -9.50 -30.87 -14.82
CA VAL A 112 -9.80 -29.45 -15.03
C VAL A 112 -8.88 -28.61 -14.14
N HIS A 113 -8.28 -27.58 -14.73
CA HIS A 113 -7.42 -26.62 -14.04
C HIS A 113 -7.98 -25.21 -14.20
N ASP A 114 -8.24 -24.55 -13.08
CA ASP A 114 -8.72 -23.16 -13.03
C ASP A 114 -7.84 -22.34 -12.08
N SER A 115 -7.94 -21.01 -12.20
CA SER A 115 -7.33 -20.09 -11.24
C SER A 115 -8.24 -18.89 -10.97
N LEU A 116 -8.07 -18.30 -9.79
CA LEU A 116 -8.61 -17.00 -9.39
C LEU A 116 -7.43 -16.08 -9.07
N SER A 117 -7.49 -14.83 -9.53
CA SER A 117 -6.43 -13.84 -9.34
C SER A 117 -6.89 -12.73 -8.42
N TYR A 118 -6.06 -12.39 -7.44
CA TYR A 118 -6.34 -11.36 -6.44
C TYR A 118 -5.29 -10.26 -6.48
N THR A 119 -5.68 -9.06 -6.07
CA THR A 119 -4.78 -7.91 -5.98
C THR A 119 -4.94 -7.23 -4.63
N ALA A 120 -3.85 -6.63 -4.13
CA ALA A 120 -3.84 -5.86 -2.90
C ALA A 120 -3.53 -4.37 -3.13
N SER A 121 -4.09 -3.53 -2.27
CA SER A 121 -3.68 -2.14 -2.08
C SER A 121 -3.06 -2.00 -0.69
N LYS A 122 -1.90 -1.35 -0.59
CA LYS A 122 -1.28 -1.03 0.71
C LYS A 122 -1.17 0.49 0.87
N VAL A 123 -1.55 1.00 2.03
CA VAL A 123 -1.31 2.39 2.44
C VAL A 123 -0.12 2.41 3.37
N ILE A 124 0.86 3.25 3.07
CA ILE A 124 2.15 3.34 3.78
C ILE A 124 2.33 4.76 4.30
N ASP A 125 2.78 4.89 5.55
CA ASP A 125 3.25 6.14 6.11
C ASP A 125 4.60 6.52 5.47
N LYS A 126 4.67 7.69 4.83
CA LYS A 126 5.87 8.09 4.08
C LYS A 126 7.05 8.44 4.99
N VAL A 127 6.82 8.77 6.26
CA VAL A 127 7.86 9.16 7.21
C VAL A 127 8.44 7.94 7.89
N THR A 128 7.59 7.02 8.36
CA THR A 128 8.03 5.84 9.13
C THR A 128 8.27 4.62 8.24
N GLY A 129 7.64 4.56 7.07
CA GLY A 129 7.61 3.37 6.22
C GLY A 129 6.64 2.30 6.72
N GLU A 130 5.86 2.55 7.77
CA GLU A 130 4.92 1.56 8.30
C GLU A 130 3.74 1.36 7.35
N VAL A 131 3.32 0.10 7.21
CA VAL A 131 2.08 -0.25 6.49
C VAL A 131 0.90 0.05 7.40
N LEU A 132 0.11 1.07 7.05
CA LEU A 132 -1.07 1.50 7.81
C LEU A 132 -2.29 0.63 7.50
N SER A 133 -2.41 0.14 6.27
CA SER A 133 -3.46 -0.80 5.88
C SER A 133 -3.05 -1.67 4.69
N THR A 134 -3.65 -2.85 4.61
CA THR A 134 -3.59 -3.75 3.45
C THR A 134 -5.00 -4.22 3.15
N GLU A 135 -5.44 -4.07 1.91
CA GLU A 135 -6.76 -4.49 1.46
C GLU A 135 -6.64 -5.34 0.21
N TRP A 136 -7.10 -6.58 0.29
CA TRP A 136 -7.19 -7.48 -0.86
C TRP A 136 -8.53 -7.31 -1.60
N SER A 137 -8.52 -7.61 -2.89
CA SER A 137 -9.73 -7.77 -3.68
C SER A 137 -10.66 -8.79 -3.03
N LYS A 138 -11.98 -8.58 -3.19
CA LYS A 138 -13.01 -9.44 -2.60
C LYS A 138 -12.81 -10.91 -2.97
N ASN A 139 -13.32 -11.78 -2.11
CA ASN A 139 -13.45 -13.20 -2.39
C ASN A 139 -14.16 -13.43 -3.73
N GLN A 140 -13.77 -14.51 -4.41
CA GLN A 140 -14.22 -14.85 -5.74
C GLN A 140 -14.77 -16.26 -5.79
N ASP A 141 -15.58 -16.52 -6.80
CA ASP A 141 -16.13 -17.83 -7.07
C ASP A 141 -15.38 -18.47 -8.22
N PHE A 142 -15.01 -19.74 -8.07
CA PHE A 142 -14.73 -20.53 -9.25
C PHE A 142 -16.03 -20.80 -10.03
N LYS A 143 -15.89 -20.98 -11.34
CA LYS A 143 -16.99 -21.48 -12.17
C LYS A 143 -17.35 -22.90 -11.75
N ASP A 144 -18.62 -23.23 -11.77
CA ASP A 144 -19.06 -24.59 -11.53
C ASP A 144 -18.60 -25.50 -12.67
N VAL A 145 -18.10 -26.68 -12.32
CA VAL A 145 -17.63 -27.68 -13.28
C VAL A 145 -18.52 -28.91 -13.14
N VAL A 146 -19.22 -29.25 -14.22
CA VAL A 146 -20.00 -30.49 -14.32
C VAL A 146 -19.04 -31.63 -14.65
N SER A 147 -19.11 -32.72 -13.89
CA SER A 147 -18.31 -33.90 -14.12
C SER A 147 -18.65 -34.53 -15.48
N PRO A 148 -17.65 -34.97 -16.27
CA PRO A 148 -17.90 -35.61 -17.55
C PRO A 148 -18.80 -36.84 -17.42
N ASP A 149 -19.71 -37.01 -18.38
CA ASP A 149 -20.48 -38.24 -18.50
C ASP A 149 -19.57 -39.35 -19.03
N VAL A 150 -19.48 -40.45 -18.28
CA VAL A 150 -18.77 -41.67 -18.71
C VAL A 150 -19.76 -42.83 -18.72
N THR A 151 -19.97 -43.43 -19.89
CA THR A 151 -20.94 -44.51 -20.08
C THR A 151 -20.73 -45.64 -19.08
N GLY A 152 -21.79 -46.00 -18.35
CA GLY A 152 -21.75 -47.07 -17.33
C GLY A 152 -21.30 -46.61 -15.95
N TYR A 153 -20.90 -45.34 -15.79
CA TYR A 153 -20.49 -44.75 -14.52
C TYR A 153 -21.45 -43.63 -14.12
N THR A 154 -21.52 -43.35 -12.82
CA THR A 154 -22.17 -42.16 -12.26
C THR A 154 -21.14 -41.47 -11.37
N PRO A 155 -20.83 -40.18 -11.59
CA PRO A 155 -19.85 -39.50 -10.78
C PRO A 155 -20.38 -39.29 -9.36
N ASP A 156 -19.53 -39.52 -8.36
CA ASP A 156 -19.87 -39.26 -6.95
C ASP A 156 -20.21 -37.79 -6.71
N THR A 157 -19.54 -36.89 -7.44
CA THR A 157 -19.82 -35.45 -7.46
C THR A 157 -20.23 -35.05 -8.86
N LYS A 158 -21.52 -34.76 -9.07
CA LYS A 158 -22.05 -34.33 -10.37
C LYS A 158 -21.56 -32.96 -10.80
N THR A 159 -21.48 -32.03 -9.84
CA THR A 159 -21.00 -30.66 -10.06
C THR A 159 -20.06 -30.27 -8.94
N VAL A 160 -18.88 -29.79 -9.28
CA VAL A 160 -17.92 -29.20 -8.34
C VAL A 160 -18.14 -27.70 -8.31
N SER A 161 -18.42 -27.16 -7.11
CA SER A 161 -18.62 -25.73 -6.88
C SER A 161 -17.76 -25.27 -5.72
N ASN A 162 -17.03 -24.15 -5.91
CA ASN A 162 -16.26 -23.48 -4.87
C ASN A 162 -16.61 -21.99 -4.92
N LYS A 163 -17.14 -21.49 -3.82
CA LYS A 163 -17.72 -20.16 -3.68
C LYS A 163 -17.03 -19.43 -2.54
N ASP A 164 -17.02 -18.10 -2.61
CA ASP A 164 -16.47 -17.25 -1.56
C ASP A 164 -15.02 -17.61 -1.20
N VAL A 165 -14.21 -17.89 -2.23
CA VAL A 165 -12.80 -18.27 -2.06
C VAL A 165 -12.00 -17.00 -1.79
N ALA A 166 -11.33 -16.97 -0.63
CA ALA A 166 -10.40 -15.91 -0.26
C ALA A 166 -9.06 -16.07 -1.00
N HIS A 167 -8.23 -15.03 -1.00
CA HIS A 167 -6.93 -15.08 -1.68
C HIS A 167 -5.95 -16.05 -0.99
N ASP A 168 -6.11 -16.28 0.31
CA ASP A 168 -5.27 -17.09 1.20
C ASP A 168 -5.83 -18.50 1.46
N ALA A 169 -6.74 -18.96 0.58
CA ALA A 169 -7.41 -20.26 0.67
C ALA A 169 -6.50 -21.46 0.36
#